data_AF-A0A963WU01-F1
#
_entry.id   AF-A0A963WU01-F1
#
_cell.length_a   1.000
_cell.length_b   1.000
_cell.length_c   1.000
_cell.angle_alpha   90.00
_cell.angle_beta   90.00
_cell.angle_gamma   90.00
#
_symmetry.space_group_name_H-M   'P 1'
#
loop_
_entity.id
_entity.type
_entity.pdbx_description
1 polymer ?
#
loop_
_entity_poly.entity_id
_entity_poly.type
_entity_poly.pdbx_seq_one_letter_code
_entity_poly.pdbx_strand_id
1 'polypeptide(L)'
;MAEGGGQEGRSALKTLGIGGAAVFGVAALASFFSSAAETPEEKATREAAALEADQKAKESKQAALEKAKVQEAEAAVAWYNRIISISEACDTSTNELQSQFESIGNGSSVYTIYSTAKVTRDQCGEAWRAYENLEVPAEFSDEARDKAKDTSEACANAFFAKRQFADVALEIADGDQRPSKVAEGVDYAKAGGAGVMLCVASAMEAATLAGADLSDLSGETD
;
A
#
# COMPACT_ATOMS: atom_id res chain seq x y z
N MET A 1 25.98 37.01 10.70
CA MET A 1 26.52 37.03 12.08
C MET A 1 26.16 35.69 12.72
N ALA A 2 27.19 34.94 13.17
CA ALA A 2 27.19 33.60 13.81
C ALA A 2 26.60 32.46 12.94
N GLU A 3 27.33 31.48 12.39
CA GLU A 3 28.44 30.61 12.87
C GLU A 3 28.15 29.79 14.14
N GLY A 4 28.28 28.46 13.99
CA GLY A 4 28.21 27.42 15.03
C GLY A 4 27.55 26.17 14.44
N GLY A 5 28.28 25.17 13.92
CA GLY A 5 29.15 24.25 14.67
C GLY A 5 28.28 23.06 15.12
N GLY A 6 28.33 21.88 14.49
CA GLY A 6 29.47 20.98 14.49
C GLY A 6 29.29 19.96 15.62
N GLN A 7 28.72 18.78 15.32
CA GLN A 7 28.87 17.61 16.19
C GLN A 7 28.87 16.31 15.36
N GLU A 8 30.08 15.89 15.01
CA GLU A 8 30.41 14.49 14.74
C GLU A 8 30.23 13.68 16.03
N GLY A 9 29.56 12.53 15.93
CA GLY A 9 29.31 11.63 17.06
C GLY A 9 29.11 10.20 16.58
N ARG A 10 30.23 9.50 16.40
CA ARG A 10 30.37 8.07 16.09
C ARG A 10 29.52 7.15 16.97
N SER A 11 29.03 6.06 16.37
CA SER A 11 29.27 4.64 16.76
C SER A 11 28.04 3.81 16.36
N ALA A 12 28.12 3.05 15.27
CA ALA A 12 28.56 1.65 15.30
C ALA A 12 27.73 0.77 16.25
N LEU A 13 26.65 0.17 15.75
CA LEU A 13 26.23 -1.18 16.16
C LEU A 13 25.37 -1.82 15.05
N LYS A 14 26.04 -2.54 14.15
CA LYS A 14 25.41 -3.52 13.26
C LYS A 14 25.07 -4.75 14.12
N THR A 15 23.80 -4.92 14.48
CA THR A 15 23.31 -6.16 15.07
C THR A 15 22.75 -7.04 13.96
N LEU A 16 23.64 -7.79 13.32
CA LEU A 16 23.33 -8.90 12.43
C LEU A 16 22.95 -10.11 13.32
N GLY A 17 21.64 -10.34 13.47
CA GLY A 17 21.11 -11.55 14.09
C GLY A 17 21.22 -12.75 13.15
N ILE A 18 22.42 -13.34 13.08
CA ILE A 18 22.66 -14.63 12.44
C ILE A 18 22.19 -15.72 13.41
N GLY A 19 20.92 -16.10 13.31
CA GLY A 19 20.36 -17.28 13.96
C GLY A 19 20.46 -18.51 13.06
N GLY A 20 21.68 -18.91 12.70
CA GLY A 20 21.97 -20.09 11.89
C GLY A 20 22.66 -21.16 12.72
N ALA A 21 22.03 -22.33 12.82
CA ALA A 21 22.43 -23.46 13.63
C ALA A 21 23.88 -23.93 13.35
N ALA A 22 24.70 -23.94 14.42
CA ALA A 22 25.96 -24.67 14.44
C ALA A 22 25.70 -26.10 14.92
N VAL A 23 25.59 -27.05 13.99
CA VAL A 23 25.80 -28.47 14.26
C VAL A 23 26.72 -29.04 13.18
N PHE A 24 28.00 -28.69 13.28
CA PHE A 24 29.07 -29.42 12.60
C PHE A 24 30.28 -29.47 13.54
N GLY A 25 30.67 -30.68 13.93
CA GLY A 25 31.93 -30.84 14.66
C GLY A 25 32.17 -32.15 15.40
N VAL A 26 32.03 -33.31 14.75
CA VAL A 26 32.94 -34.47 14.98
C VAL A 26 32.95 -35.35 13.71
N ALA A 27 33.92 -35.14 12.82
CA ALA A 27 34.39 -36.17 11.87
C ALA A 27 35.72 -35.74 11.21
N ALA A 28 36.70 -35.37 12.04
CA ALA A 28 38.09 -35.31 11.61
C ALA A 28 38.77 -36.58 12.11
N LEU A 29 38.93 -37.59 11.24
CA LEU A 29 39.92 -38.70 11.29
C LEU A 29 39.53 -39.84 10.30
N ALA A 30 39.57 -39.61 8.98
CA ALA A 30 39.48 -40.72 8.00
C ALA A 30 40.01 -40.36 6.59
N SER A 31 41.09 -39.58 6.46
CA SER A 31 41.59 -39.17 5.14
C SER A 31 43.03 -39.60 4.87
N PHE A 32 43.32 -40.90 4.97
CA PHE A 32 44.63 -41.43 4.53
C PHE A 32 44.63 -42.72 3.72
N PHE A 33 43.48 -43.33 3.41
CA PHE A 33 43.46 -44.52 2.55
C PHE A 33 42.21 -44.55 1.68
N SER A 34 42.37 -44.33 0.37
CA SER A 34 41.99 -45.28 -0.68
C SER A 34 41.92 -44.57 -2.02
N SER A 35 43.02 -44.57 -2.77
CA SER A 35 43.02 -44.31 -4.21
C SER A 35 42.54 -45.57 -4.92
N ALA A 36 41.30 -45.98 -4.66
CA ALA A 36 40.61 -46.94 -5.52
C ALA A 36 40.14 -46.16 -6.75
N ALA A 37 40.58 -46.58 -7.93
CA ALA A 37 40.08 -46.01 -9.18
C ALA A 37 38.56 -46.22 -9.22
N GLU A 38 37.80 -45.14 -9.04
CA GLU A 38 36.34 -45.14 -9.22
C GLU A 38 36.04 -45.79 -10.57
N THR A 39 35.24 -46.84 -10.54
CA THR A 39 34.85 -47.52 -11.77
C THR A 39 33.95 -46.57 -12.58
N PRO A 40 33.97 -46.66 -13.93
CA PRO A 40 33.11 -45.84 -14.79
C PRO A 40 31.62 -45.90 -14.40
N GLU A 41 31.20 -47.01 -13.78
CA GLU A 41 29.84 -47.29 -13.31
C GLU A 41 29.46 -46.48 -12.05
N GLU A 42 30.38 -46.33 -11.09
CA GLU A 42 30.18 -45.55 -9.87
C GLU A 42 30.12 -44.04 -10.19
N LYS A 43 30.94 -43.57 -11.14
CA LYS A 43 30.91 -42.20 -11.64
C LYS A 43 29.58 -41.86 -12.33
N ALA A 44 29.08 -42.74 -13.19
CA ALA A 44 27.81 -42.55 -13.90
C ALA A 44 26.60 -42.51 -12.95
N THR A 45 26.63 -43.31 -11.88
CA THR A 45 25.55 -43.34 -10.88
C THR A 45 25.55 -42.06 -10.03
N ARG A 46 26.73 -41.53 -9.70
CA ARG A 46 26.89 -40.28 -8.94
C ARG A 46 26.42 -39.06 -9.75
N GLU A 47 26.71 -39.04 -11.05
CA GLU A 47 26.31 -37.98 -11.97
C GLU A 47 24.79 -37.98 -12.20
N ALA A 48 24.17 -39.16 -12.31
CA ALA A 48 22.72 -39.30 -12.39
C ALA A 48 22.01 -38.84 -11.09
N ALA A 49 22.53 -39.20 -9.92
CA ALA A 49 21.98 -38.76 -8.63
C ALA A 49 22.11 -37.23 -8.43
N ALA A 50 23.21 -36.62 -8.90
CA ALA A 50 23.40 -35.17 -8.85
C ALA A 50 22.41 -34.42 -9.76
N LEU A 51 22.12 -34.96 -10.95
CA LEU A 51 21.12 -34.40 -11.88
C LEU A 51 19.71 -34.47 -11.32
N GLU A 52 19.34 -35.59 -10.69
CA GLU A 52 18.02 -35.75 -10.06
C GLU A 52 17.83 -34.79 -8.86
N ALA A 53 18.89 -34.59 -8.06
CA ALA A 53 18.87 -33.63 -6.96
C ALA A 53 18.75 -32.17 -7.45
N ASP A 54 19.46 -31.81 -8.53
CA ASP A 54 19.35 -30.47 -9.14
C ASP A 54 17.97 -30.22 -9.76
N GLN A 55 17.36 -31.22 -10.39
CA GLN A 55 15.99 -31.13 -10.89
C GLN A 55 14.97 -30.92 -9.77
N LYS A 56 15.04 -31.74 -8.71
CA LYS A 56 14.16 -31.57 -7.53
C LYS A 56 14.34 -30.20 -6.85
N ALA A 57 15.58 -29.69 -6.80
CA ALA A 57 15.86 -28.34 -6.28
C ALA A 57 15.23 -27.24 -7.17
N LYS A 58 15.30 -27.39 -8.50
CA LYS A 58 14.66 -26.44 -9.44
C LYS A 58 13.13 -26.47 -9.36
N GLU A 59 12.53 -27.66 -9.31
CA GLU A 59 11.08 -27.83 -9.18
C GLU A 59 10.54 -27.22 -7.88
N SER A 60 11.22 -27.48 -6.75
CA SER A 60 10.82 -26.90 -5.46
C SER A 60 10.96 -25.38 -5.43
N LYS A 61 12.01 -24.82 -6.05
CA LYS A 61 12.17 -23.38 -6.19
C LYS A 61 11.08 -22.77 -7.06
N GLN A 62 10.73 -23.41 -8.17
CA GLN A 62 9.66 -22.94 -9.05
C GLN A 62 8.30 -22.98 -8.36
N ALA A 63 7.98 -24.07 -7.65
CA ALA A 63 6.75 -24.17 -6.88
C ALA A 63 6.66 -23.09 -5.78
N ALA A 64 7.78 -22.77 -5.11
CA ALA A 64 7.83 -21.69 -4.13
C ALA A 64 7.60 -20.30 -4.75
N LEU A 65 8.16 -20.05 -5.95
CA LEU A 65 7.96 -18.81 -6.68
C LEU A 65 6.51 -18.63 -7.14
N GLU A 66 5.90 -19.67 -7.70
CA GLU A 66 4.50 -19.61 -8.11
C GLU A 66 3.58 -19.38 -6.92
N LYS A 67 3.84 -20.05 -5.79
CA LYS A 67 3.11 -19.79 -4.54
C LYS A 67 3.27 -18.34 -4.07
N ALA A 68 4.47 -17.79 -4.14
CA ALA A 68 4.72 -16.40 -3.73
C ALA A 68 3.95 -15.40 -4.60
N LYS A 69 3.90 -15.61 -5.93
CA LYS A 69 3.12 -14.76 -6.84
C LYS A 69 1.63 -14.78 -6.53
N VAL A 70 1.07 -15.97 -6.27
CA VAL A 70 -0.35 -16.10 -5.91
C VAL A 70 -0.63 -15.34 -4.61
N GLN A 71 0.24 -15.46 -3.61
CA GLN A 71 0.10 -14.73 -2.35
C GLN A 71 0.20 -13.21 -2.52
N GLU A 72 1.10 -12.75 -3.39
CA GLU A 72 1.24 -11.33 -3.70
C GLU A 72 -0.03 -10.78 -4.38
N ALA A 73 -0.59 -11.51 -5.35
CA ALA A 73 -1.82 -11.14 -6.04
C ALA A 73 -3.05 -11.13 -5.10
N GLU A 74 -3.20 -12.14 -4.24
CA GLU A 74 -4.27 -12.19 -3.23
C GLU A 74 -4.16 -11.01 -2.25
N ALA A 75 -2.94 -10.70 -1.79
CA ALA A 75 -2.67 -9.56 -0.92
C ALA A 75 -3.00 -8.23 -1.62
N ALA A 76 -2.75 -8.13 -2.92
CA ALA A 76 -3.03 -6.96 -3.72
C ALA A 76 -4.52 -6.68 -3.86
N VAL A 77 -5.33 -7.72 -4.12
CA VAL A 77 -6.80 -7.60 -4.16
C VAL A 77 -7.34 -7.18 -2.78
N ALA A 78 -6.85 -7.79 -1.71
CA ALA A 78 -7.26 -7.42 -0.35
C ALA A 78 -6.91 -5.97 0.01
N TRP A 79 -5.71 -5.51 -0.37
CA TRP A 79 -5.25 -4.14 -0.14
C TRP A 79 -6.05 -3.13 -0.97
N TYR A 80 -6.34 -3.41 -2.24
CA TYR A 80 -7.19 -2.58 -3.08
C TYR A 80 -8.61 -2.44 -2.50
N ASN A 81 -9.24 -3.57 -2.13
CA ASN A 81 -10.56 -3.56 -1.48
C ASN A 81 -10.56 -2.77 -0.18
N ARG A 82 -9.45 -2.82 0.57
CA ARG A 82 -9.28 -2.00 1.77
C ARG A 82 -9.29 -0.51 1.44
N ILE A 83 -8.59 -0.07 0.38
CA ILE A 83 -8.63 1.32 -0.09
C ILE A 83 -10.06 1.75 -0.37
N ILE A 84 -10.82 0.98 -1.13
CA ILE A 84 -12.22 1.33 -1.45
C ILE A 84 -13.05 1.45 -0.17
N SER A 85 -12.94 0.47 0.74
CA SER A 85 -13.69 0.48 2.01
C SER A 85 -13.39 1.69 2.91
N ILE A 86 -12.16 2.23 2.86
CA ILE A 86 -11.80 3.43 3.64
C ILE A 86 -12.49 4.68 3.08
N SER A 87 -12.71 4.73 1.76
CA SER A 87 -13.29 5.89 1.06
C SER A 87 -14.81 6.03 1.26
N GLU A 88 -15.54 4.93 1.36
CA GLU A 88 -17.00 4.86 1.17
C GLU A 88 -17.79 5.89 1.99
N ALA A 89 -17.51 5.98 3.29
CA ALA A 89 -18.26 6.86 4.19
C ALA A 89 -18.02 8.35 3.85
N CYS A 90 -16.76 8.75 3.65
CA CYS A 90 -16.42 10.12 3.26
C CYS A 90 -16.97 10.47 1.88
N ASP A 91 -16.91 9.54 0.91
CA ASP A 91 -17.43 9.78 -0.43
C ASP A 91 -18.94 10.00 -0.42
N THR A 92 -19.65 9.16 0.33
CA THR A 92 -21.11 9.27 0.51
C THR A 92 -21.49 10.62 1.12
N SER A 93 -20.87 11.01 2.23
CA SER A 93 -21.19 12.30 2.89
C SER A 93 -20.73 13.51 2.09
N THR A 94 -19.59 13.42 1.39
CA THR A 94 -19.12 14.49 0.49
C THR A 94 -20.11 14.71 -0.65
N ASN A 95 -20.62 13.65 -1.28
CA ASN A 95 -21.61 13.76 -2.34
C ASN A 95 -22.93 14.36 -1.82
N GLU A 96 -23.37 13.95 -0.62
CA GLU A 96 -24.53 14.56 0.05
C GLU A 96 -24.28 16.04 0.31
N LEU A 97 -23.12 16.41 0.86
CA LEU A 97 -22.75 17.79 1.14
C LEU A 97 -22.73 18.64 -0.13
N GLN A 98 -22.12 18.15 -1.22
CA GLN A 98 -22.10 18.84 -2.50
C GLN A 98 -23.51 19.11 -3.03
N SER A 99 -24.39 18.11 -2.98
CA SER A 99 -25.80 18.26 -3.39
C SER A 99 -26.55 19.32 -2.55
N GLN A 100 -26.33 19.33 -1.23
CA GLN A 100 -26.91 20.35 -0.34
C GLN A 100 -26.33 21.75 -0.62
N PHE A 101 -25.04 21.82 -0.93
CA PHE A 101 -24.33 23.06 -1.20
C PHE A 101 -24.78 23.69 -2.54
N GLU A 102 -24.99 22.89 -3.58
CA GLU A 102 -25.57 23.33 -4.85
C GLU A 102 -27.03 23.79 -4.72
N SER A 103 -27.74 23.27 -3.71
CA SER A 103 -29.13 23.62 -3.41
C SER A 103 -29.27 24.86 -2.52
N ILE A 104 -28.16 25.53 -2.16
CA ILE A 104 -28.18 26.81 -1.44
C ILE A 104 -28.97 27.84 -2.26
N GLY A 105 -30.07 28.34 -1.68
CA GLY A 105 -30.99 29.28 -2.33
C GLY A 105 -32.24 28.64 -2.92
N ASN A 106 -32.31 27.32 -3.05
CA ASN A 106 -33.47 26.58 -3.59
C ASN A 106 -34.22 25.74 -2.54
N GLY A 107 -33.88 25.86 -1.26
CA GLY A 107 -34.67 25.28 -0.16
C GLY A 107 -33.88 24.47 0.88
N SER A 108 -32.60 24.16 0.63
CA SER A 108 -31.75 23.55 1.65
C SER A 108 -31.53 24.53 2.80
N SER A 109 -31.79 24.06 4.03
CA SER A 109 -31.59 24.90 5.21
C SER A 109 -30.10 25.01 5.53
N VAL A 110 -29.66 26.19 5.98
CA VAL A 110 -28.29 26.41 6.48
C VAL A 110 -27.93 25.40 7.58
N TYR A 111 -28.91 25.02 8.41
CA TYR A 111 -28.73 24.00 9.44
C TYR A 111 -28.42 22.62 8.85
N THR A 112 -29.07 22.23 7.76
CA THR A 112 -28.82 20.95 7.06
C THR A 112 -27.38 20.91 6.56
N ILE A 113 -26.94 21.96 5.86
CA ILE A 113 -25.57 22.07 5.35
C ILE A 113 -24.56 21.98 6.49
N TYR A 114 -24.80 22.71 7.58
CA TYR A 114 -23.95 22.66 8.77
C TYR A 114 -23.83 21.24 9.35
N SER A 115 -24.96 20.54 9.52
CA SER A 115 -24.96 19.18 10.05
C SER A 115 -24.24 18.19 9.13
N THR A 116 -24.50 18.24 7.81
CA THR A 116 -23.87 17.36 6.82
C THR A 116 -22.38 17.67 6.69
N ALA A 117 -21.98 18.94 6.77
CA ALA A 117 -20.58 19.34 6.74
C ALA A 117 -19.80 18.82 7.95
N LYS A 118 -20.38 18.81 9.16
CA LYS A 118 -19.73 18.18 10.33
C LYS A 118 -19.48 16.69 10.12
N VAL A 119 -20.51 15.96 9.67
CA VAL A 119 -20.40 14.52 9.39
C VAL A 119 -19.32 14.26 8.34
N THR A 120 -19.34 15.03 7.24
CA THR A 120 -18.36 14.91 6.15
C THR A 120 -16.94 15.18 6.66
N ARG A 121 -16.74 16.26 7.41
CA ARG A 121 -15.42 16.60 7.98
C ARG A 121 -14.87 15.47 8.85
N ASP A 122 -15.71 14.90 9.70
CA ASP A 122 -15.30 13.85 10.64
C ASP A 122 -14.96 12.56 9.87
N GLN A 123 -15.84 12.11 8.96
CA GLN A 123 -15.64 10.91 8.14
C GLN A 123 -14.44 11.03 7.19
N CYS A 124 -14.29 12.17 6.51
CA CYS A 124 -13.11 12.40 5.65
C CYS A 124 -11.83 12.57 6.47
N GLY A 125 -11.92 13.08 7.70
CA GLY A 125 -10.82 13.10 8.64
C GLY A 125 -10.40 11.71 9.13
N GLU A 126 -11.35 10.79 9.30
CA GLU A 126 -11.08 9.38 9.58
C GLU A 126 -10.44 8.69 8.38
N ALA A 127 -10.99 8.86 7.18
CA ALA A 127 -10.43 8.30 5.95
C ALA A 127 -9.00 8.79 5.68
N TRP A 128 -8.76 10.10 5.81
CA TRP A 128 -7.42 10.69 5.68
C TRP A 128 -6.41 10.02 6.62
N ARG A 129 -6.73 9.91 7.92
CA ARG A 129 -5.84 9.24 8.90
C ARG A 129 -5.69 7.75 8.60
N ALA A 130 -6.73 7.08 8.12
CA ALA A 130 -6.66 5.67 7.76
C ALA A 130 -5.69 5.45 6.59
N TYR A 131 -5.64 6.35 5.60
CA TYR A 131 -4.66 6.29 4.52
C TYR A 131 -3.23 6.60 4.98
N GLU A 132 -3.03 7.58 5.86
CA GLU A 132 -1.71 7.86 6.45
C GLU A 132 -1.12 6.65 7.20
N ASN A 133 -1.99 5.78 7.72
CA ASN A 133 -1.61 4.57 8.45
C ASN A 133 -1.90 3.29 7.66
N LEU A 134 -2.15 3.38 6.34
CA LEU A 134 -2.44 2.21 5.54
C LEU A 134 -1.16 1.40 5.32
N GLU A 135 -1.14 0.20 5.90
CA GLU A 135 -0.01 -0.71 5.76
C GLU A 135 0.06 -1.27 4.34
N VAL A 136 1.27 -1.27 3.78
CA VAL A 136 1.56 -1.92 2.50
C VAL A 136 1.87 -3.40 2.78
N PRO A 137 1.26 -4.34 2.06
CA PRO A 137 1.51 -5.77 2.25
C PRO A 137 2.99 -6.12 2.14
N ALA A 138 3.46 -7.03 3.01
CA ALA A 138 4.86 -7.45 3.02
C ALA A 138 5.23 -8.29 1.79
N GLU A 139 4.21 -8.95 1.21
CA GLU A 139 4.27 -9.81 0.04
C GLU A 139 4.59 -9.03 -1.24
N PHE A 140 4.29 -7.73 -1.29
CA PHE A 140 4.54 -6.90 -2.47
C PHE A 140 6.03 -6.88 -2.82
N SER A 141 6.34 -6.95 -4.10
CA SER A 141 7.65 -6.63 -4.66
C SER A 141 8.06 -5.18 -4.34
N ASP A 142 9.34 -4.85 -4.46
CA ASP A 142 9.84 -3.49 -4.18
C ASP A 142 9.09 -2.43 -5.01
N GLU A 143 8.87 -2.71 -6.29
CA GLU A 143 8.17 -1.81 -7.21
C GLU A 143 6.70 -1.61 -6.81
N ALA A 144 5.98 -2.70 -6.53
CA ALA A 144 4.60 -2.61 -6.06
C ALA A 144 4.50 -1.90 -4.70
N ARG A 145 5.47 -2.12 -3.79
CA ARG A 145 5.51 -1.44 -2.49
C ARG A 145 5.66 0.05 -2.61
N ASP A 146 6.58 0.52 -3.46
CA ASP A 146 6.81 1.95 -3.63
C ASP A 146 5.59 2.61 -4.27
N LYS A 147 4.99 1.97 -5.28
CA LYS A 147 3.72 2.45 -5.85
C LYS A 147 2.57 2.47 -4.84
N ALA A 148 2.49 1.48 -3.96
CA ALA A 148 1.47 1.42 -2.91
C ALA A 148 1.63 2.55 -1.88
N LYS A 149 2.86 2.93 -1.51
CA LYS A 149 3.11 4.09 -0.63
C LYS A 149 2.68 5.40 -1.29
N ASP A 150 3.09 5.60 -2.55
CA ASP A 150 2.71 6.79 -3.32
C ASP A 150 1.17 6.89 -3.46
N THR A 151 0.52 5.74 -3.64
CA THR A 151 -0.94 5.64 -3.67
C THR A 151 -1.56 6.05 -2.34
N SER A 152 -1.08 5.51 -1.21
CA SER A 152 -1.58 5.87 0.12
C SER A 152 -1.46 7.37 0.38
N GLU A 153 -0.35 8.01 -0.03
CA GLU A 153 -0.16 9.46 0.08
C GLU A 153 -1.13 10.24 -0.83
N ALA A 154 -1.29 9.82 -2.09
CA ALA A 154 -2.25 10.43 -3.01
C ALA A 154 -3.69 10.35 -2.48
N CYS A 155 -4.09 9.20 -1.94
CA CYS A 155 -5.37 9.01 -1.26
C CYS A 155 -5.47 9.94 -0.04
N ALA A 156 -4.49 9.93 0.86
CA ALA A 156 -4.48 10.80 2.04
C ALA A 156 -4.70 12.28 1.66
N ASN A 157 -4.01 12.77 0.64
CA ASN A 157 -4.15 14.13 0.14
C ASN A 157 -5.54 14.42 -0.44
N ALA A 158 -6.13 13.47 -1.17
CA ALA A 158 -7.48 13.60 -1.71
C ALA A 158 -8.53 13.73 -0.60
N PHE A 159 -8.45 12.87 0.42
CA PHE A 159 -9.38 12.86 1.54
C PHE A 159 -9.17 14.04 2.50
N PHE A 160 -7.92 14.53 2.61
CA PHE A 160 -7.64 15.81 3.26
C PHE A 160 -8.33 16.97 2.54
N ALA A 161 -8.25 17.04 1.21
CA ALA A 161 -8.94 18.08 0.44
C ALA A 161 -10.47 18.03 0.60
N LYS A 162 -11.07 16.83 0.62
CA LYS A 162 -12.51 16.66 0.92
C LYS A 162 -12.88 17.15 2.32
N ARG A 163 -12.02 16.89 3.30
CA ARG A 163 -12.18 17.44 4.65
C ARG A 163 -12.12 18.96 4.66
N GLN A 164 -11.17 19.58 3.93
CA GLN A 164 -11.08 21.04 3.83
C GLN A 164 -12.31 21.64 3.16
N PHE A 165 -12.87 20.98 2.15
CA PHE A 165 -14.16 21.38 1.58
C PHE A 165 -15.27 21.41 2.65
N ALA A 166 -15.34 20.39 3.51
CA ALA A 166 -16.31 20.35 4.61
C ALA A 166 -16.06 21.44 5.67
N ASP A 167 -14.79 21.74 5.99
CA ASP A 167 -14.43 22.84 6.89
C ASP A 167 -14.89 24.20 6.33
N VAL A 168 -14.67 24.46 5.03
CA VAL A 168 -15.16 25.68 4.38
C VAL A 168 -16.70 25.73 4.34
N ALA A 169 -17.37 24.60 4.11
CA ALA A 169 -18.82 24.54 4.14
C ALA A 169 -19.41 24.90 5.52
N LEU A 170 -18.71 24.56 6.62
CA LEU A 170 -19.08 24.99 7.96
C LEU A 170 -18.97 26.51 8.12
N GLU A 171 -17.86 27.11 7.67
CA GLU A 171 -17.67 28.57 7.73
C GLU A 171 -18.78 29.32 6.96
N ILE A 172 -19.16 28.81 5.79
CA ILE A 172 -20.22 29.38 4.96
C ILE A 172 -21.59 29.25 5.65
N ALA A 173 -21.86 28.10 6.28
CA ALA A 173 -23.08 27.89 7.05
C ALA A 173 -23.15 28.78 8.30
N ASP A 174 -22.00 29.10 8.90
CA ASP A 174 -21.90 30.06 10.02
C ASP A 174 -21.97 31.54 9.55
N GLY A 175 -22.09 31.78 8.25
CA GLY A 175 -22.40 33.09 7.67
C GLY A 175 -21.26 33.75 6.88
N ASP A 176 -20.10 33.11 6.74
CA ASP A 176 -19.01 33.63 5.89
C ASP A 176 -19.25 33.30 4.40
N GLN A 177 -20.26 33.95 3.82
CA GLN A 177 -20.67 33.74 2.42
C GLN A 177 -19.90 34.63 1.43
N ARG A 178 -18.68 35.05 1.78
CA ARG A 178 -17.86 35.86 0.86
C ARG A 178 -17.59 35.06 -0.43
N PRO A 179 -17.65 35.68 -1.63
CA PRO A 179 -17.39 34.97 -2.88
C PRO A 179 -16.04 34.23 -2.91
N SER A 180 -15.01 34.78 -2.25
CA SER A 180 -13.70 34.13 -2.12
C SER A 180 -13.75 32.83 -1.33
N LYS A 181 -14.62 32.74 -0.31
CA LYS A 181 -14.80 31.53 0.50
C LYS A 181 -15.56 30.45 -0.24
N VAL A 182 -16.59 30.84 -0.96
CA VAL A 182 -17.31 29.93 -1.87
C VAL A 182 -16.36 29.36 -2.93
N ALA A 183 -15.53 30.21 -3.54
CA ALA A 183 -14.53 29.77 -4.51
C ALA A 183 -13.50 28.79 -3.90
N GLU A 184 -12.99 29.08 -2.71
CA GLU A 184 -12.09 28.20 -1.95
C GLU A 184 -12.72 26.81 -1.74
N GLY A 185 -13.98 26.75 -1.32
CA GLY A 185 -14.70 25.48 -1.15
C GLY A 185 -14.84 24.70 -2.46
N VAL A 186 -15.16 25.38 -3.57
CA VAL A 186 -15.24 24.76 -4.90
C VAL A 186 -13.88 24.20 -5.34
N ASP A 187 -12.79 24.89 -5.05
CA ASP A 187 -11.45 24.44 -5.40
C ASP A 187 -11.06 23.18 -4.60
N TYR A 188 -11.36 23.12 -3.31
CA TYR A 188 -11.16 21.91 -2.51
C TYR A 188 -12.05 20.75 -2.97
N ALA A 189 -13.31 21.00 -3.31
CA ALA A 189 -14.21 19.98 -3.84
C ALA A 189 -13.67 19.37 -5.14
N LYS A 190 -13.17 20.20 -6.07
CA LYS A 190 -12.54 19.76 -7.32
C LYS A 190 -11.25 19.01 -7.06
N ALA A 191 -10.38 19.53 -6.19
CA ALA A 191 -9.12 18.88 -5.84
C ALA A 191 -9.35 17.51 -5.19
N GLY A 192 -10.33 17.41 -4.28
CA GLY A 192 -10.74 16.15 -3.67
C GLY A 192 -11.29 15.15 -4.70
N GLY A 193 -12.14 15.60 -5.63
CA GLY A 193 -12.67 14.75 -6.71
C GLY A 193 -11.58 14.22 -7.65
N ALA A 194 -10.69 15.10 -8.12
CA ALA A 194 -9.56 14.70 -8.97
C ALA A 194 -8.58 13.79 -8.22
N GLY A 195 -8.34 14.09 -6.94
CA GLY A 195 -7.48 13.29 -6.07
C GLY A 195 -8.01 11.87 -5.86
N VAL A 196 -9.32 11.68 -5.69
CA VAL A 196 -9.91 10.35 -5.55
C VAL A 196 -9.74 9.53 -6.84
N MET A 197 -9.94 10.14 -8.01
CA MET A 197 -9.68 9.45 -9.28
C MET A 197 -8.22 9.01 -9.40
N LEU A 198 -7.27 9.86 -9.01
CA LEU A 198 -5.85 9.53 -8.99
C LEU A 198 -5.52 8.44 -7.98
N CYS A 199 -6.11 8.50 -6.78
CA CYS A 199 -5.99 7.50 -5.72
C CYS A 199 -6.41 6.11 -6.22
N VAL A 200 -7.62 6.00 -6.77
CA VAL A 200 -8.14 4.71 -7.29
C VAL A 200 -7.30 4.20 -8.47
N ALA A 201 -6.96 5.07 -9.42
CA ALA A 201 -6.13 4.67 -10.57
C ALA A 201 -4.74 4.18 -10.13
N SER A 202 -4.10 4.87 -9.17
CA SER A 202 -2.79 4.47 -8.64
C SER A 202 -2.88 3.18 -7.84
N ALA A 203 -3.98 2.95 -7.12
CA ALA A 203 -4.26 1.71 -6.40
C ALA A 203 -4.42 0.52 -7.36
N MET A 204 -5.14 0.71 -8.46
CA MET A 204 -5.25 -0.32 -9.51
C MET A 204 -3.88 -0.64 -10.09
N GLU A 205 -3.07 0.38 -10.41
CA GLU A 205 -1.71 0.20 -10.93
C GLU A 205 -0.81 -0.57 -9.95
N ALA A 206 -0.83 -0.21 -8.66
CA ALA A 206 -0.09 -0.93 -7.62
C ALA A 206 -0.53 -2.40 -7.52
N ALA A 207 -1.84 -2.66 -7.58
CA ALA A 207 -2.38 -4.01 -7.50
C ALA A 207 -2.01 -4.85 -8.73
N THR A 208 -2.05 -4.27 -9.94
CA THR A 208 -1.61 -4.95 -11.17
C THR A 208 -0.11 -5.23 -11.17
N LEU A 209 0.72 -4.32 -10.64
CA LEU A 209 2.17 -4.57 -10.46
C LEU A 209 2.43 -5.75 -9.50
N ALA A 210 1.57 -5.92 -8.50
CA ALA A 210 1.58 -7.05 -7.57
C ALA A 210 0.91 -8.33 -8.13
N GLY A 211 0.50 -8.32 -9.40
CA GLY A 211 -0.02 -9.49 -10.11
C GLY A 211 -1.52 -9.74 -9.98
N ALA A 212 -2.29 -8.80 -9.41
CA ALA A 212 -3.75 -8.88 -9.45
C ALA A 212 -4.28 -8.66 -10.87
N ASP A 213 -5.28 -9.45 -11.27
CA ASP A 213 -6.02 -9.22 -12.52
C ASP A 213 -7.03 -8.09 -12.33
N LEU A 214 -7.28 -7.31 -13.38
CA LEU A 214 -8.26 -6.22 -13.36
C LEU A 214 -9.69 -6.74 -13.12
N SER A 215 -10.03 -7.97 -13.55
CA SER A 215 -11.33 -8.58 -13.28
C SER A 215 -11.57 -8.79 -11.77
N ASP A 216 -10.52 -9.15 -11.03
CA ASP A 216 -10.60 -9.35 -9.58
C ASP A 216 -10.81 -8.03 -8.83
N LEU A 217 -10.42 -6.90 -9.44
CA LEU A 217 -10.57 -5.56 -8.89
C LEU A 217 -11.91 -4.90 -9.23
N SER A 218 -12.55 -5.28 -10.35
CA SER A 218 -13.84 -4.70 -10.77
C SER A 218 -15.04 -5.34 -10.06
N GLY A 219 -14.84 -6.48 -9.38
CA GLY A 219 -15.91 -7.24 -8.74
C GLY A 219 -16.81 -8.00 -9.72
N GLU A 220 -16.44 -8.07 -11.01
CA GLU A 220 -17.04 -8.99 -11.98
C GLU A 220 -16.44 -10.39 -11.77
N THR A 221 -17.06 -11.15 -10.87
CA THR A 221 -16.84 -12.61 -10.81
C THR A 221 -17.67 -13.27 -11.92
N ASP A 222 -17.00 -13.96 -12.85
CA ASP A 222 -17.61 -14.83 -13.88
C ASP A 222 -18.57 -15.89 -13.30
#